data_AF-A0A5J4P705-F1
#
_entry.id   AF-A0A5J4P705-F1
#
_cell.length_a   1.000
_cell.length_b   1.000
_cell.length_c   1.000
_cell.angle_alpha   90.00
_cell.angle_beta   90.00
_cell.angle_gamma   90.00
#
_symmetry.space_group_name_H-M   'P 1'
#
loop_
_entity.id
_entity.type
_entity.pdbx_description
1 polymer ?
#
loop_
_entity_poly.entity_id
_entity_poly.type
_entity_poly.pdbx_seq_one_letter_code
_entity_poly.pdbx_strand_id
1 'polypeptide(L)'
;LPVIRNQRMNVYLKELGELCGIDEPVGETYYKGGERIDVVAPKYALLGSHVGRRTFICNALSLGIPAQVVMKWTGHSDYTAMKPYIDIADDIKASAMDKFNSL
;
A
#
# COMPACT_ATOMS: atom_id res chain seq x y z
N LEU A 1 -26.87 -4.48 -15.81
CA LEU A 1 -26.13 -3.20 -15.93
C LEU A 1 -24.69 -3.50 -16.34
N PRO A 2 -24.02 -2.61 -17.11
CA PRO A 2 -22.59 -2.73 -17.37
C PRO A 2 -21.77 -2.53 -16.09
N VAL A 3 -20.79 -3.41 -15.84
CA VAL A 3 -19.88 -3.34 -14.68
C VAL A 3 -18.60 -2.63 -15.12
N ILE A 4 -18.17 -1.62 -14.35
CA ILE A 4 -16.94 -0.88 -14.64
C ILE A 4 -15.75 -1.84 -14.53
N ARG A 5 -14.90 -1.87 -15.56
CA ARG A 5 -13.67 -2.68 -15.55
C ARG A 5 -12.66 -2.10 -14.56
N ASN A 6 -11.87 -2.95 -13.90
CA ASN A 6 -10.84 -2.54 -12.93
C ASN A 6 -9.87 -1.49 -13.53
N GLN A 7 -9.51 -1.62 -14.80
CA GLN A 7 -8.64 -0.63 -15.46
C GLN A 7 -9.25 0.78 -15.46
N ARG A 8 -10.56 0.90 -15.66
CA ARG A 8 -11.26 2.19 -15.60
C ARG A 8 -11.41 2.69 -14.16
N MET A 9 -11.65 1.79 -13.21
CA MET A 9 -11.66 2.11 -11.78
C MET A 9 -10.31 2.68 -11.33
N ASN A 10 -9.19 2.11 -11.77
CA ASN A 10 -7.85 2.61 -11.45
C ASN A 10 -7.62 4.02 -12.02
N VAL A 11 -8.15 4.35 -13.19
CA VAL A 11 -8.07 5.73 -13.71
C VAL A 11 -8.76 6.70 -12.77
N TYR A 12 -9.98 6.39 -12.32
CA TYR A 12 -10.71 7.24 -11.37
C TYR A 12 -10.01 7.36 -10.01
N LEU A 13 -9.34 6.30 -9.53
CA LEU A 13 -8.55 6.37 -8.31
C LEU A 13 -7.37 7.35 -8.42
N LYS A 14 -6.73 7.42 -9.60
CA LYS A 14 -5.62 8.37 -9.85
C LYS A 14 -6.14 9.81 -9.89
N GLU A 15 -7.24 10.04 -10.61
CA GLU A 15 -7.90 11.35 -10.67
C GLU A 15 -8.34 11.82 -9.27
N LEU A 16 -8.92 10.93 -8.46
CA LEU A 16 -9.27 11.23 -7.06
C LEU A 16 -8.03 11.55 -6.22
N GLY A 17 -6.94 10.79 -6.36
CA GLY A 17 -5.71 11.04 -5.63
C GLY A 17 -5.09 12.41 -5.97
N GLU A 18 -5.15 12.80 -7.24
CA GLU A 18 -4.70 14.11 -7.71
C GLU A 18 -5.53 15.24 -7.11
N LEU A 19 -6.87 15.12 -7.15
CA LEU A 19 -7.79 16.09 -6.55
C LEU A 19 -7.61 16.22 -5.02
N CYS A 20 -7.23 15.14 -4.35
CA CYS A 20 -6.94 15.12 -2.92
C CYS A 20 -5.52 15.63 -2.57
N GLY A 21 -4.70 16.01 -3.55
CA GLY A 21 -3.33 16.48 -3.30
C GLY A 21 -2.37 15.38 -2.81
N ILE A 22 -2.57 14.12 -3.23
CA ILE A 22 -1.67 13.01 -2.90
C ILE A 22 -0.51 12.99 -3.92
N ASP A 23 0.32 14.03 -3.91
CA ASP A 23 1.29 14.35 -4.96
C ASP A 23 2.76 14.11 -4.57
N GLU A 24 3.01 13.58 -3.36
CA GLU A 24 4.34 13.20 -2.88
C GLU A 24 5.13 12.44 -3.97
N PRO A 25 6.35 12.87 -4.33
CA PRO A 25 7.14 12.20 -5.36
C PRO A 25 7.62 10.83 -4.86
N VAL A 26 7.30 9.78 -5.59
CA VAL A 26 7.69 8.40 -5.28
C VAL A 26 8.57 7.86 -6.40
N GLY A 27 9.75 7.35 -6.05
CA GLY A 27 10.63 6.63 -6.97
C GLY A 27 10.20 5.18 -7.14
N GLU A 28 10.10 4.73 -8.38
CA GLU A 28 9.86 3.33 -8.75
C GLU A 28 11.01 2.82 -9.62
N THR A 29 11.58 1.68 -9.25
CA THR A 29 12.58 0.96 -10.02
C THR A 29 11.97 -0.32 -10.57
N TYR A 30 12.05 -0.52 -11.88
CA TYR A 30 11.67 -1.78 -12.52
C TYR A 30 12.59 -2.11 -13.68
N TYR A 31 12.57 -3.37 -14.14
CA TYR A 31 13.37 -3.82 -15.27
C TYR A 31 12.48 -4.07 -16.49
N LYS A 32 12.90 -3.61 -17.67
CA LYS A 32 12.23 -3.90 -18.94
C LYS A 32 13.28 -4.32 -19.97
N GLY A 33 13.18 -5.54 -20.48
CA GLY A 33 14.16 -6.07 -21.44
C GLY A 33 15.59 -6.19 -20.87
N GLY A 34 15.74 -6.33 -19.55
CA GLY A 34 17.04 -6.37 -18.87
C GLY A 34 17.62 -4.99 -18.51
N GLU A 35 17.04 -3.91 -19.02
CA GLU A 35 17.42 -2.55 -18.64
C GLU A 35 16.70 -2.13 -17.36
N ARG A 36 17.46 -1.57 -16.41
CA ARG A 36 16.93 -0.95 -15.20
C ARG A 36 16.36 0.42 -15.57
N ILE A 37 15.11 0.65 -15.20
CA ILE A 37 14.40 1.91 -15.39
C ILE A 37 14.03 2.45 -14.00
N ASP A 38 14.48 3.67 -13.72
CA ASP A 38 14.14 4.41 -12.51
C ASP A 38 13.25 5.60 -12.91
N VAL A 39 12.03 5.64 -12.38
CA VAL A 39 11.04 6.71 -12.67
C VAL A 39 10.63 7.37 -11.37
N VAL A 40 10.52 8.69 -11.36
CA VAL A 40 9.87 9.43 -10.29
C VAL A 40 8.49 9.85 -10.78
N ALA A 41 7.45 9.49 -10.04
CA ALA A 41 6.07 9.83 -10.33
C ALA A 41 5.38 10.36 -9.07
N PRO A 42 4.39 11.27 -9.20
CA PRO A 42 3.60 11.65 -8.05
C PRO A 42 2.79 10.45 -7.55
N LYS A 43 2.62 10.34 -6.23
CA LYS A 43 2.00 9.18 -5.57
C LYS A 43 0.61 8.86 -6.11
N TYR A 44 -0.20 9.86 -6.46
CA TYR A 44 -1.52 9.65 -7.08
C TYR A 44 -1.44 8.85 -8.39
N ALA A 45 -0.38 9.01 -9.19
CA ALA A 45 -0.23 8.32 -10.47
C ALA A 45 0.03 6.82 -10.31
N LEU A 46 0.48 6.40 -9.12
CA LEU A 46 0.74 5.01 -8.76
C LEU A 46 -0.46 4.34 -8.07
N LEU A 47 -1.56 5.07 -7.82
CA LEU A 47 -2.74 4.51 -7.18
C LEU A 47 -3.45 3.47 -8.06
N GLY A 48 -4.03 2.47 -7.39
CA GLY A 48 -4.84 1.43 -7.98
C GLY A 48 -5.43 0.52 -6.91
N SER A 49 -6.30 -0.40 -7.31
CA SER A 49 -6.98 -1.33 -6.40
C SER A 49 -6.01 -2.18 -5.57
N HIS A 50 -4.90 -2.62 -6.16
CA HIS A 50 -3.87 -3.37 -5.43
C HIS A 50 -3.18 -2.52 -4.34
N VAL A 51 -2.90 -1.24 -4.62
CA VAL A 51 -2.34 -0.32 -3.61
C VAL A 51 -3.32 -0.14 -2.47
N GLY A 52 -4.61 0.06 -2.76
CA GLY A 52 -5.65 0.15 -1.73
C GLY A 52 -5.72 -1.09 -0.83
N ARG A 53 -5.61 -2.30 -1.41
CA ARG A 53 -5.54 -3.55 -0.65
C ARG A 53 -4.32 -3.58 0.29
N ARG A 54 -3.14 -3.18 -0.19
CA ARG A 54 -1.92 -3.13 0.63
C ARG A 54 -2.06 -2.14 1.79
N THR A 55 -2.57 -0.93 1.50
CA THR A 55 -2.84 0.09 2.51
C THR A 55 -3.82 -0.41 3.58
N PHE A 56 -4.90 -1.09 3.17
CA PHE A 56 -5.84 -1.70 4.12
C PHE A 56 -5.16 -2.68 5.07
N ILE A 57 -4.30 -3.57 4.54
CA ILE A 57 -3.58 -4.57 5.36
C ILE A 57 -2.67 -3.89 6.38
N CYS A 58 -1.80 -2.96 5.94
CA CYS A 58 -0.89 -2.25 6.83
C CYS A 58 -1.64 -1.52 7.94
N ASN A 59 -2.74 -0.83 7.60
CA ASN A 59 -3.54 -0.10 8.57
C ASN A 59 -4.21 -1.04 9.58
N ALA A 60 -4.81 -2.15 9.12
CA ALA A 60 -5.45 -3.12 9.99
C ALA A 60 -4.46 -3.73 11.00
N LEU A 61 -3.25 -4.09 10.55
CA LEU A 61 -2.19 -4.62 11.42
C LEU A 61 -1.66 -3.57 12.40
N SER A 62 -1.50 -2.32 11.94
CA SER A 62 -1.06 -1.20 12.79
C SER A 62 -2.08 -0.87 13.88
N LEU A 63 -3.37 -1.09 13.61
CA LEU A 63 -4.46 -1.00 14.59
C LEU A 63 -4.51 -2.19 15.56
N GLY A 64 -3.58 -3.14 15.46
CA GLY A 64 -3.49 -4.30 16.35
C GLY A 64 -4.44 -5.45 16.00
N ILE A 65 -5.08 -5.43 14.82
CA ILE A 65 -5.92 -6.55 14.39
C ILE A 65 -5.01 -7.76 14.10
N PRO A 66 -5.31 -8.95 14.66
CA PRO A 66 -4.47 -10.12 14.46
C PRO A 66 -4.32 -10.48 12.98
N ALA A 67 -3.09 -10.81 12.55
CA ALA A 67 -2.79 -11.14 11.16
C ALA A 67 -3.69 -12.23 10.57
N GLN A 68 -4.03 -13.25 11.36
CA GLN A 68 -4.95 -14.33 10.97
C GLN A 68 -6.34 -13.83 10.57
N VAL A 69 -6.84 -12.76 11.21
CA VAL A 69 -8.13 -12.14 10.86
C VAL A 69 -8.00 -11.38 9.55
N VAL A 70 -6.96 -10.56 9.41
CA VAL A 70 -6.69 -9.78 8.20
C VAL A 70 -6.47 -10.69 6.98
N MET A 71 -5.78 -11.83 7.18
CA MET A 71 -5.59 -12.86 6.15
C MET A 71 -6.93 -13.40 5.63
N LYS A 72 -7.89 -13.70 6.53
CA LYS A 72 -9.23 -14.17 6.13
C LYS A 72 -9.97 -13.12 5.31
N TRP A 73 -9.92 -11.85 5.70
CA TRP A 73 -10.57 -10.76 4.95
C TRP A 73 -9.97 -10.52 3.58
N THR A 74 -8.66 -10.71 3.48
CA THR A 74 -7.92 -10.43 2.25
C THR A 74 -7.79 -11.69 1.38
N GLY A 75 -8.03 -12.89 1.89
CA GLY A 75 -7.88 -14.13 1.14
C GLY A 75 -6.41 -14.52 0.93
N HIS A 76 -5.52 -14.16 1.86
CA HIS A 76 -4.18 -14.74 1.90
C HIS A 76 -4.24 -16.10 2.59
N SER A 77 -3.83 -17.15 1.88
CA SER A 77 -3.65 -18.49 2.44
C SER A 77 -2.28 -18.67 3.08
N ASP A 78 -1.28 -17.95 2.59
CA ASP A 78 0.10 -18.06 3.04
C ASP A 78 0.47 -16.92 3.99
N TYR A 79 1.02 -17.28 5.16
CA TYR A 79 1.52 -16.34 6.14
C TYR A 79 2.78 -15.62 5.65
N THR A 80 3.60 -16.25 4.81
CA THR A 80 4.81 -15.60 4.28
C THR A 80 4.47 -14.38 3.42
N ALA A 81 3.33 -14.41 2.70
CA ALA A 81 2.82 -13.28 1.95
C ALA A 81 2.39 -12.10 2.84
N MET A 82 2.15 -12.35 4.14
CA MET A 82 1.82 -11.30 5.11
C MET A 82 3.04 -10.64 5.73
N LYS A 83 4.19 -11.32 5.73
CA LYS A 83 5.41 -10.87 6.41
C LYS A 83 5.78 -9.42 6.09
N PRO A 84 5.80 -8.97 4.82
CA PRO A 84 6.15 -7.58 4.51
C PRO A 84 5.22 -6.55 5.17
N TYR A 85 3.95 -6.87 5.39
CA TYR A 85 3.00 -5.96 6.03
C TYR A 85 3.11 -5.97 7.56
N ILE A 86 3.48 -7.13 8.13
CA ILE A 86 3.71 -7.28 9.57
C ILE A 86 4.95 -6.48 9.95
N ASP A 87 6.03 -6.63 9.19
CA ASP A 87 7.29 -5.89 9.41
C ASP A 87 7.04 -4.38 9.41
N ILE A 88 6.27 -3.86 8.43
CA ILE A 88 5.86 -2.44 8.39
C ILE A 88 5.08 -2.03 9.64
N ALA A 89 4.12 -2.84 10.08
CA ALA A 89 3.30 -2.51 11.25
C ALA A 89 4.14 -2.52 12.55
N ASP A 90 5.13 -3.38 12.65
CA ASP A 90 6.03 -3.46 13.80
C ASP A 90 7.03 -2.29 13.80
N ASP A 91 7.55 -1.87 12.64
CA ASP A 91 8.36 -0.66 12.49
C ASP A 91 7.59 0.61 12.91
N ILE A 92 6.31 0.70 12.55
CA ILE A 92 5.43 1.80 12.95
C ILE A 92 5.25 1.83 14.48
N LYS A 93 5.03 0.67 15.11
CA LYS A 93 4.90 0.56 16.57
C LYS A 93 6.19 0.93 17.29
N ALA A 94 7.34 0.46 16.79
CA ALA A 94 8.66 0.81 17.33
C ALA A 94 8.89 2.33 17.26
N SER A 95 8.63 2.94 16.10
CA SER A 95 8.74 4.39 15.89
C SER A 95 7.79 5.19 16.79
N ALA A 96 6.62 4.63 17.15
CA ALA A 96 5.71 5.25 18.10
C ALA A 96 6.24 5.19 19.54
N MET A 97 6.96 4.13 19.92
CA MET A 97 7.59 3.98 21.23
C MET A 97 8.74 4.98 21.43
N ASP A 98 9.51 5.29 20.39
CA ASP A 98 10.60 6.26 20.46
C ASP A 98 10.14 7.68 20.85
N LYS A 99 8.88 8.02 20.56
CA LYS A 99 8.27 9.27 21.02
C LYS A 99 8.13 9.35 22.55
N PHE A 100 8.02 8.21 23.24
CA PHE A 100 8.05 8.15 24.70
C PHE A 100 9.47 8.25 25.25
N ASN A 101 10.46 7.71 24.54
CA ASN A 101 11.87 7.73 24.95
C ASN A 101 12.51 9.14 24.88
N SER A 102 11.86 10.07 24.17
CA SER A 102 12.30 11.45 23.98
C SER A 102 11.58 12.46 24.88
N LEU A 103 10.72 11.98 25.78
CA LEU A 103 10.12 12.74 26.88
C LEU A 103 11.02 12.70 28.12
#